data_AF-A0A6B0SZZ9-F1
#
_entry.id   AF-A0A6B0SZZ9-F1
#
_cell.length_a   1.000
_cell.length_b   1.000
_cell.length_c   1.000
_cell.angle_alpha   90.00
_cell.angle_beta   90.00
_cell.angle_gamma   90.00
#
_symmetry.space_group_name_H-M   'P 1'
#
loop_
_entity.id
_entity.type
_entity.pdbx_description
1 polymer ?
#
loop_
_entity_poly.entity_id
_entity_poly.type
_entity_poly.pdbx_seq_one_letter_code
_entity_poly.pdbx_strand_id
1 'polypeptide(L)'
;MVSFGPLQTLTAWFRSLDPRIQALVVAPAIGFSGIVAAGVIVLVVFLALGLVGYQPSPLVLIGLSLVLVQGISFGGVASAYLIRTGRPPLSLFGVPTLRDVVVAVGGFFGSLLILVAASTLAQQADAPTAENEIAQFGAENPEVLLLLIPAAFIFIGPGEEILFRGVVQSRLREAFSPWVAIPLASVIFGAVHYVALTGAPSGRIVTIGILSTLTLVFGATYEYTDNLVVPSFIHGAYDAVLFAGLYVVVVYGPEAGSPSETASLVLADVLTLLPAI
;
A
#
# COMPACT_ATOMS: atom_id res chain seq x y z
N MET A 1 -3.82 -1.71 -46.14
CA MET A 1 -3.03 -1.09 -45.06
C MET A 1 -4.00 -0.32 -44.18
N VAL A 2 -4.28 -0.78 -42.97
CA VAL A 2 -5.14 -0.04 -42.04
C VAL A 2 -4.30 1.09 -41.45
N SER A 3 -4.65 2.33 -41.80
CA SER A 3 -4.03 3.53 -41.22
C SER A 3 -4.46 3.63 -39.76
N PHE A 4 -3.54 3.42 -38.82
CA PHE A 4 -3.74 3.67 -37.39
C PHE A 4 -3.61 5.17 -37.05
N GLY A 5 -4.08 6.05 -37.95
CA GLY A 5 -3.88 7.49 -37.92
C GLY A 5 -4.21 8.17 -36.58
N PRO A 6 -5.33 7.86 -35.90
CA PRO A 6 -5.70 8.56 -34.66
C PRO A 6 -4.81 8.22 -33.45
N LEU A 7 -4.38 6.98 -33.30
CA LEU A 7 -3.55 6.57 -32.15
C LEU A 7 -2.10 7.03 -32.30
N GLN A 8 -1.58 7.04 -33.54
CA GLN A 8 -0.23 7.53 -33.82
C GLN A 8 -0.13 9.05 -33.61
N THR A 9 -1.13 9.82 -34.03
CA THR A 9 -1.17 11.28 -33.80
C THR A 9 -1.32 11.63 -32.32
N LEU A 10 -2.18 10.91 -31.58
CA LEU A 10 -2.32 11.08 -30.13
C LEU A 10 -1.01 10.77 -29.38
N THR A 11 -0.32 9.71 -29.77
CA THR A 11 0.96 9.33 -29.17
C THR A 11 2.04 10.36 -29.48
N ALA A 12 2.11 10.87 -30.72
CA ALA A 12 3.05 11.90 -31.10
C ALA A 12 2.80 13.23 -30.37
N TRP A 13 1.53 13.64 -30.25
CA TRP A 13 1.12 14.80 -29.48
C TRP A 13 1.49 14.67 -28.00
N PHE A 14 1.16 13.54 -27.36
CA PHE A 14 1.48 13.34 -25.95
C PHE A 14 3.00 13.39 -25.70
N ARG A 15 3.80 12.79 -26.58
CA ARG A 15 5.26 12.84 -26.52
C ARG A 15 5.85 14.25 -26.73
N SER A 16 5.10 15.15 -27.36
CA SER A 16 5.50 16.55 -27.54
C SER A 16 5.25 17.44 -26.32
N LEU A 17 4.47 16.97 -25.34
CA LEU A 17 4.18 17.72 -24.10
C LEU A 17 5.42 17.82 -23.21
N ASP A 18 5.41 18.80 -22.29
CA ASP A 18 6.44 18.92 -21.25
C ASP A 18 6.59 17.60 -20.47
N PRO A 19 7.82 17.08 -20.26
CA PRO A 19 8.05 15.85 -19.49
C PRO A 19 7.39 15.83 -18.10
N ARG A 20 7.23 16.99 -17.46
CA ARG A 20 6.50 17.16 -16.19
C ARG A 20 5.02 16.87 -16.33
N ILE A 21 4.39 17.38 -17.38
CA ILE A 21 2.98 17.09 -17.68
C ILE A 21 2.83 15.60 -17.96
N GLN A 22 3.73 15.03 -18.76
CA GLN A 22 3.70 13.59 -19.04
C GLN A 22 3.82 12.77 -17.75
N ALA A 23 4.71 13.14 -16.83
CA ALA A 23 4.90 12.45 -15.56
C ALA A 23 3.65 12.55 -14.67
N LEU A 24 3.04 13.74 -14.57
CA LEU A 24 1.82 13.98 -13.81
C LEU A 24 0.60 13.23 -14.35
N VAL A 25 0.59 12.87 -15.64
CA VAL A 25 -0.47 12.04 -16.23
C VAL A 25 -0.16 10.56 -16.09
N VAL A 26 1.07 10.16 -16.43
CA VAL A 26 1.46 8.73 -16.50
C VAL A 26 1.55 8.11 -15.11
N ALA A 27 2.10 8.81 -14.11
CA ALA A 27 2.31 8.23 -12.79
C ALA A 27 0.99 7.87 -12.08
N PRO A 28 -0.02 8.76 -11.99
CA PRO A 28 -1.34 8.36 -11.49
C PRO A 28 -1.99 7.28 -12.36
N ALA A 29 -1.93 7.41 -13.70
CA ALA A 29 -2.55 6.42 -14.59
C ALA A 29 -2.03 5.01 -14.33
N ILE A 30 -0.72 4.84 -14.11
CA ILE A 30 -0.14 3.54 -13.77
C ILE A 30 -0.59 3.07 -12.39
N GLY A 31 -0.52 3.94 -11.37
CA GLY A 31 -0.96 3.61 -10.01
C GLY A 31 -2.42 3.11 -9.97
N PHE A 32 -3.34 3.84 -10.61
CA PHE A 32 -4.74 3.43 -10.72
C PHE A 32 -4.96 2.22 -11.63
N SER A 33 -4.13 2.01 -12.66
CA SER A 33 -4.23 0.81 -13.50
C SER A 33 -3.95 -0.47 -12.73
N GLY A 34 -3.11 -0.43 -11.68
CA GLY A 34 -2.92 -1.54 -10.75
C GLY A 34 -4.24 -1.96 -10.08
N ILE A 35 -5.02 -0.98 -9.60
CA ILE A 35 -6.33 -1.21 -8.97
C ILE A 35 -7.35 -1.75 -9.98
N VAL A 36 -7.38 -1.19 -11.19
CA VAL A 36 -8.27 -1.67 -12.26
C VAL A 36 -7.93 -3.12 -12.63
N ALA A 37 -6.64 -3.42 -12.79
CA ALA A 37 -6.18 -4.78 -13.07
C ALA A 37 -6.57 -5.75 -11.94
N ALA A 38 -6.36 -5.35 -10.69
CA ALA A 38 -6.76 -6.12 -9.51
C ALA A 38 -8.26 -6.41 -9.51
N GLY A 39 -9.10 -5.39 -9.69
CA GLY A 39 -10.56 -5.57 -9.72
C GLY A 39 -11.02 -6.52 -10.84
N VAL A 40 -10.46 -6.39 -12.04
CA VAL A 40 -10.80 -7.28 -13.16
C VAL A 40 -10.34 -8.71 -12.92
N ILE A 41 -9.09 -8.90 -12.49
CA ILE A 41 -8.52 -10.24 -12.27
C ILE A 41 -9.25 -10.97 -11.14
N VAL A 42 -9.46 -10.29 -10.01
CA VAL A 42 -10.25 -10.83 -8.89
C VAL A 42 -11.65 -11.18 -9.36
N LEU A 43 -12.37 -10.27 -10.02
CA LEU A 43 -13.72 -10.54 -10.52
C LEU A 43 -13.76 -11.78 -11.43
N VAL A 44 -12.86 -11.88 -12.41
CA VAL A 44 -12.83 -13.02 -13.34
C VAL A 44 -12.57 -14.34 -12.60
N VAL A 45 -11.60 -14.36 -11.68
CA VAL A 45 -11.27 -15.58 -10.93
C VAL A 45 -12.44 -15.99 -10.03
N PHE A 46 -13.03 -15.06 -9.27
CA PHE A 46 -14.14 -15.38 -8.37
C PHE A 46 -15.42 -15.78 -9.13
N LEU A 47 -15.69 -15.19 -10.30
CA LEU A 47 -16.77 -15.67 -11.18
C LEU A 47 -16.51 -17.09 -11.66
N ALA A 48 -15.28 -17.41 -12.06
CA ALA A 48 -14.92 -18.76 -12.50
C ALA A 48 -15.08 -19.80 -11.37
N LEU A 49 -14.68 -19.45 -10.14
CA LEU A 49 -14.92 -20.30 -8.96
C LEU A 49 -16.41 -20.52 -8.71
N GLY A 50 -17.22 -19.46 -8.83
CA GLY A 50 -18.68 -19.55 -8.72
C GLY A 50 -19.31 -20.47 -9.77
N LEU A 51 -18.83 -20.41 -11.02
CA LEU A 51 -19.32 -21.27 -12.11
C LEU A 51 -19.07 -22.76 -11.89
N VAL A 52 -18.01 -23.11 -11.16
CA VAL A 52 -17.72 -24.51 -10.77
C VAL A 52 -18.30 -24.89 -9.41
N GLY A 53 -19.09 -24.00 -8.80
CA GLY A 53 -19.75 -24.23 -7.50
C GLY A 53 -18.78 -24.22 -6.31
N TYR A 54 -17.56 -23.74 -6.48
CA TYR A 54 -16.58 -23.67 -5.38
C TYR A 54 -16.82 -22.43 -4.51
N GLN A 55 -16.93 -22.64 -3.20
CA GLN A 55 -17.08 -21.58 -2.21
C GLN A 55 -15.83 -21.56 -1.32
N PRO A 56 -14.90 -20.61 -1.50
CA PRO A 56 -13.67 -20.56 -0.71
C PRO A 56 -13.99 -20.25 0.76
N SER A 57 -13.20 -20.81 1.67
CA SER A 57 -13.18 -20.35 3.07
C SER A 57 -12.61 -18.93 3.16
N PRO A 58 -12.86 -18.17 4.25
CA PRO A 58 -12.29 -16.84 4.46
C PRO A 58 -10.77 -16.78 4.24
N LEU A 59 -10.04 -17.77 4.78
CA LEU A 59 -8.59 -17.88 4.62
C LEU A 59 -8.18 -18.08 3.16
N VAL A 60 -8.87 -18.95 2.42
CA VAL A 60 -8.59 -19.19 1.00
C VAL A 60 -8.93 -17.95 0.17
N LEU A 61 -10.03 -17.26 0.48
CA LEU A 61 -10.45 -16.04 -0.18
C LEU A 61 -9.37 -14.96 -0.07
N ILE A 62 -8.87 -14.70 1.15
CA ILE A 62 -7.84 -13.69 1.37
C ILE A 62 -6.49 -14.12 0.82
N GLY A 63 -6.08 -15.38 1.03
CA GLY A 63 -4.84 -15.92 0.46
C GLY A 63 -4.81 -15.80 -1.06
N LEU A 64 -5.92 -16.14 -1.73
CA LEU A 64 -6.06 -15.97 -3.18
C LEU A 64 -6.03 -14.50 -3.57
N SER A 65 -6.79 -13.64 -2.88
CA SER A 65 -6.83 -12.19 -3.15
C SER A 65 -5.45 -11.56 -3.06
N LEU A 66 -4.66 -11.88 -2.04
CA LEU A 66 -3.28 -11.38 -1.87
C LEU A 66 -2.39 -11.70 -3.09
N VAL A 67 -2.45 -12.94 -3.57
CA VAL A 67 -1.68 -13.36 -4.75
C VAL A 67 -2.16 -12.62 -6.00
N LEU A 68 -3.47 -12.53 -6.21
CA LEU A 68 -4.06 -11.90 -7.39
C LEU A 68 -3.81 -10.39 -7.42
N VAL A 69 -3.99 -9.71 -6.30
CA VAL A 69 -3.86 -8.25 -6.20
C VAL A 69 -2.40 -7.85 -6.13
N GLN A 70 -1.66 -8.31 -5.12
CA GLN A 70 -0.32 -7.80 -4.84
C GLN A 70 0.73 -8.44 -5.75
N GLY A 71 0.67 -9.76 -5.92
CA GLY A 71 1.62 -10.48 -6.78
C GLY A 71 1.36 -10.25 -8.26
N ILE A 72 0.18 -10.61 -8.74
CA ILE A 72 -0.14 -10.62 -10.18
C ILE A 72 -0.50 -9.23 -10.69
N SER A 73 -1.38 -8.49 -10.00
CA SER A 73 -1.89 -7.23 -10.55
C SER A 73 -0.88 -6.11 -10.36
N PHE A 74 -0.47 -5.80 -9.13
CA PHE A 74 0.48 -4.71 -8.89
C PHE A 74 1.88 -5.08 -9.39
N GLY A 75 2.39 -6.24 -8.98
CA GLY A 75 3.67 -6.76 -9.46
C GLY A 75 3.72 -6.92 -10.99
N GLY A 76 2.63 -7.40 -11.61
CA GLY A 76 2.54 -7.54 -13.06
C GLY A 76 2.46 -6.21 -13.81
N VAL A 77 1.63 -5.26 -13.37
CA VAL A 77 1.54 -3.91 -13.96
C VAL A 77 2.89 -3.20 -13.85
N ALA A 78 3.51 -3.22 -12.67
CA ALA A 78 4.81 -2.61 -12.45
C ALA A 78 5.89 -3.26 -13.32
N SER A 79 5.96 -4.59 -13.34
CA SER A 79 6.94 -5.33 -14.16
C SER A 79 6.75 -5.06 -15.65
N ALA A 80 5.51 -5.06 -16.13
CA ALA A 80 5.18 -4.80 -17.51
C ALA A 80 5.51 -3.37 -17.95
N TYR A 81 5.43 -2.39 -17.03
CA TYR A 81 5.89 -1.02 -17.27
C TYR A 81 7.42 -0.93 -17.31
N LEU A 82 8.12 -1.51 -16.33
CA LEU A 82 9.57 -1.48 -16.24
C LEU A 82 10.22 -2.14 -17.47
N ILE A 83 9.75 -3.33 -17.85
CA ILE A 83 10.26 -4.05 -19.03
C ILE A 83 10.05 -3.21 -20.31
N ARG A 84 8.89 -2.58 -20.47
CA ARG A 84 8.60 -1.72 -21.64
C ARG A 84 9.45 -0.46 -21.68
N THR A 85 9.95 -0.01 -20.53
CA THR A 85 10.86 1.14 -20.40
C THR A 85 12.33 0.74 -20.35
N GLY A 86 12.63 -0.54 -20.60
CA GLY A 86 14.01 -1.06 -20.70
C GLY A 86 14.68 -1.33 -19.36
N ARG A 87 13.91 -1.40 -18.26
CA ARG A 87 14.42 -1.68 -16.90
C ARG A 87 14.00 -3.09 -16.45
N PRO A 88 14.92 -3.97 -16.05
CA PRO A 88 14.53 -5.27 -15.50
C PRO A 88 13.94 -5.10 -14.09
N PRO A 89 12.75 -5.66 -13.78
CA PRO A 89 12.09 -5.42 -12.48
C PRO A 89 12.95 -5.80 -11.26
N LEU A 90 13.73 -6.87 -11.39
CA LEU A 90 14.61 -7.35 -10.32
C LEU A 90 15.77 -6.39 -10.02
N SER A 91 16.13 -5.44 -10.90
CA SER A 91 17.18 -4.47 -10.57
C SER A 91 16.79 -3.48 -9.48
N LEU A 92 15.51 -3.42 -9.11
CA LEU A 92 15.05 -2.60 -7.99
C LEU A 92 15.39 -3.22 -6.62
N PHE A 93 15.77 -4.50 -6.59
CA PHE A 93 16.05 -5.24 -5.37
C PHE A 93 17.54 -5.52 -5.25
N GLY A 94 18.16 -5.00 -4.20
CA GLY A 94 19.57 -5.24 -3.87
C GLY A 94 19.72 -5.98 -2.55
N VAL A 95 20.88 -6.60 -2.34
CA VAL A 95 21.24 -7.18 -1.02
C VAL A 95 21.42 -6.03 -0.02
N PRO A 96 20.65 -6.00 1.09
CA PRO A 96 20.73 -4.89 2.06
C PRO A 96 22.10 -4.79 2.71
N THR A 97 22.61 -3.57 2.80
CA THR A 97 23.79 -3.22 3.60
C THR A 97 23.39 -2.94 5.05
N LEU A 98 24.37 -2.78 5.96
CA LEU A 98 24.09 -2.37 7.34
C LEU A 98 23.38 -1.01 7.42
N ARG A 99 23.73 -0.07 6.52
CA ARG A 99 23.03 1.21 6.39
C ARG A 99 21.56 0.99 6.08
N ASP A 100 21.27 0.11 5.14
CA ASP A 100 19.91 -0.18 4.70
C ASP A 100 19.08 -0.81 5.83
N VAL A 101 19.70 -1.66 6.66
CA VAL A 101 19.07 -2.20 7.88
C VAL A 101 18.77 -1.10 8.90
N VAL A 102 19.72 -0.20 9.18
CA VAL A 102 19.50 0.92 10.11
C VAL A 102 18.39 1.84 9.60
N VAL A 103 18.38 2.13 8.30
CA VAL A 103 17.33 2.94 7.66
C VAL A 103 15.97 2.22 7.72
N ALA A 104 15.93 0.91 7.50
CA ALA A 104 14.72 0.10 7.61
C ALA A 104 14.14 0.15 9.03
N VAL A 105 14.98 -0.04 10.05
CA VAL A 105 14.55 0.02 11.46
C VAL A 105 14.05 1.42 11.82
N GLY A 106 14.82 2.47 11.46
CA GLY A 106 14.43 3.85 11.70
C GLY A 106 13.15 4.25 10.96
N GLY A 107 13.00 3.82 9.71
CA GLY A 107 11.80 4.05 8.91
C GLY A 107 10.57 3.33 9.46
N PHE A 108 10.73 2.11 9.97
CA PHE A 108 9.65 1.38 10.64
C PHE A 108 9.14 2.12 11.88
N PHE A 109 10.04 2.47 12.81
CA PHE A 109 9.64 3.23 14.00
C PHE A 109 9.14 4.64 13.65
N GLY A 110 9.72 5.29 12.65
CA GLY A 110 9.23 6.57 12.14
C GLY A 110 7.81 6.50 11.58
N SER A 111 7.46 5.41 10.89
CA SER A 111 6.12 5.17 10.35
C SER A 111 5.09 4.94 11.47
N LEU A 112 5.47 4.19 12.51
CA LEU A 112 4.63 4.02 13.71
C LEU A 112 4.43 5.34 14.46
N LEU A 113 5.48 6.15 14.62
CA LEU A 113 5.39 7.45 15.25
C LEU A 113 4.44 8.39 14.47
N ILE A 114 4.53 8.40 13.13
CA ILE A 114 3.61 9.16 12.27
C ILE A 114 2.17 8.66 12.44
N LEU A 115 1.95 7.34 12.46
CA LEU A 115 0.62 6.78 12.67
C LEU A 115 0.03 7.27 14.01
N VAL A 116 0.78 7.13 15.10
CA VAL A 116 0.33 7.55 16.44
C VAL A 116 0.04 9.05 16.44
N ALA A 117 0.98 9.88 15.98
CA ALA A 117 0.82 11.33 15.95
C ALA A 117 -0.40 11.75 15.11
N ALA A 118 -0.56 11.20 13.90
CA ALA A 118 -1.66 11.54 13.01
C ALA A 118 -3.02 11.06 13.55
N SER A 119 -3.06 9.89 14.19
CA SER A 119 -4.27 9.36 14.83
C SER A 119 -4.66 10.19 16.05
N THR A 120 -3.69 10.64 16.86
CA THR A 120 -3.94 11.54 17.98
C THR A 120 -4.46 12.89 17.50
N LEU A 121 -3.88 13.46 16.44
CA LEU A 121 -4.36 14.72 15.86
C LEU A 121 -5.78 14.58 15.30
N ALA A 122 -6.10 13.47 14.63
CA ALA A 122 -7.45 13.19 14.15
C ALA A 122 -8.45 13.13 15.32
N GLN A 123 -8.12 12.42 16.40
CA GLN A 123 -8.95 12.36 17.60
C GLN A 123 -9.14 13.73 18.27
N GLN A 124 -8.07 14.52 18.41
CA GLN A 124 -8.15 15.87 18.99
C GLN A 124 -9.01 16.83 18.15
N ALA A 125 -9.03 16.62 16.83
CA ALA A 125 -9.84 17.39 15.91
C ALA A 125 -11.29 16.86 15.76
N ASP A 126 -11.66 15.80 16.49
CA ASP A 126 -12.90 15.05 16.30
C ASP A 126 -13.14 14.67 14.82
N ALA A 127 -12.04 14.40 14.12
CA ALA A 127 -12.06 14.08 12.70
C ALA A 127 -12.42 12.60 12.54
N PRO A 128 -13.46 12.27 11.76
CA PRO A 128 -13.82 10.87 11.53
C PRO A 128 -12.67 10.17 10.79
N THR A 129 -12.47 8.89 11.09
CA THR A 129 -11.57 8.02 10.33
C THR A 129 -12.39 6.91 9.66
N ALA A 130 -11.82 6.34 8.61
CA ALA A 130 -12.36 5.18 7.93
C ALA A 130 -11.56 3.92 8.27
N GLU A 131 -12.25 2.80 8.36
CA GLU A 131 -11.68 1.49 8.59
C GLU A 131 -11.33 0.81 7.26
N ASN A 132 -10.36 -0.10 7.30
CA ASN A 132 -9.95 -0.89 6.15
C ASN A 132 -10.78 -2.19 6.06
N GLU A 133 -11.29 -2.52 4.86
CA GLU A 133 -12.13 -3.70 4.62
C GLU A 133 -11.44 -5.02 5.02
N ILE A 134 -10.14 -5.14 4.77
CA ILE A 134 -9.37 -6.34 5.12
C ILE A 134 -9.19 -6.45 6.64
N ALA A 135 -8.99 -5.32 7.32
CA ALA A 135 -8.92 -5.30 8.77
C ALA A 135 -10.25 -5.69 9.42
N GLN A 136 -11.38 -5.17 8.90
CA GLN A 136 -12.73 -5.56 9.34
C GLN A 136 -12.98 -7.05 9.12
N PHE A 137 -12.70 -7.55 7.91
CA PHE A 137 -12.84 -8.96 7.57
C PHE A 137 -11.97 -9.86 8.45
N GLY A 138 -10.75 -9.43 8.77
CA GLY A 138 -9.86 -10.15 9.68
C GLY A 138 -10.32 -10.11 11.13
N ALA A 139 -10.97 -9.04 11.59
CA ALA A 139 -11.58 -8.99 12.92
C ALA A 139 -12.76 -9.98 13.04
N GLU A 140 -13.52 -10.18 11.97
CA GLU A 140 -14.57 -11.20 11.89
C GLU A 140 -14.02 -12.64 11.76
N ASN A 141 -12.80 -12.79 11.21
CA ASN A 141 -12.15 -14.08 10.94
C ASN A 141 -10.68 -14.05 11.40
N PRO A 142 -10.37 -14.16 12.71
CA PRO A 142 -9.05 -13.85 13.28
C PRO A 142 -7.88 -14.64 12.68
N GLU A 143 -8.10 -15.86 12.19
CA GLU A 143 -7.08 -16.65 11.50
C GLU A 143 -6.55 -15.99 10.22
N VAL A 144 -7.36 -15.12 9.60
CA VAL A 144 -6.95 -14.30 8.45
C VAL A 144 -5.86 -13.32 8.86
N LEU A 145 -5.96 -12.71 10.05
CA LEU A 145 -4.94 -11.78 10.55
C LEU A 145 -3.59 -12.48 10.73
N LEU A 146 -3.59 -13.74 11.17
CA LEU A 146 -2.37 -14.55 11.27
C LEU A 146 -1.74 -14.84 9.92
N LEU A 147 -2.54 -15.04 8.87
CA LEU A 147 -2.05 -15.17 7.48
C LEU A 147 -1.47 -13.84 6.97
N LEU A 148 -2.10 -12.72 7.32
CA LEU A 148 -1.70 -11.40 6.85
C LEU A 148 -0.34 -10.95 7.40
N ILE A 149 0.07 -11.40 8.59
CA ILE A 149 1.39 -11.09 9.18
C ILE A 149 2.55 -11.48 8.26
N PRO A 150 2.76 -12.76 7.88
CA PRO A 150 3.82 -13.14 6.94
C PRO A 150 3.54 -12.64 5.52
N ALA A 151 2.26 -12.55 5.11
CA ALA A 151 1.91 -12.04 3.78
C ALA A 151 2.25 -10.55 3.61
N ALA A 152 2.27 -9.77 4.69
CA ALA A 152 2.67 -8.37 4.66
C ALA A 152 4.10 -8.20 4.14
N PHE A 153 5.02 -9.09 4.54
CA PHE A 153 6.41 -9.07 4.09
C PHE A 153 6.61 -9.64 2.69
N ILE A 154 5.82 -10.65 2.31
CA ILE A 154 6.04 -11.42 1.08
C ILE A 154 5.28 -10.81 -0.11
N PHE A 155 4.06 -10.35 0.13
CA PHE A 155 3.13 -9.90 -0.90
C PHE A 155 2.84 -8.41 -0.80
N ILE A 156 2.31 -7.92 0.34
CA ILE A 156 1.80 -6.55 0.44
C ILE A 156 2.91 -5.53 0.25
N GLY A 157 3.94 -5.56 1.11
CA GLY A 157 5.09 -4.66 1.02
C GLY A 157 5.73 -4.68 -0.37
N PRO A 158 6.28 -5.82 -0.83
CA PRO A 158 6.94 -5.88 -2.14
C PRO A 158 6.03 -5.54 -3.32
N GLY A 159 4.79 -6.02 -3.33
CA GLY A 159 3.83 -5.84 -4.41
C GLY A 159 3.37 -4.40 -4.58
N GLU A 160 3.13 -3.71 -3.46
CA GLU A 160 2.79 -2.28 -3.50
C GLU A 160 4.02 -1.41 -3.77
N GLU A 161 5.14 -1.68 -3.11
CA GLU A 161 6.34 -0.85 -3.27
C GLU A 161 6.91 -0.90 -4.70
N ILE A 162 6.86 -2.05 -5.40
CA ILE A 162 7.31 -2.11 -6.79
C ILE A 162 6.47 -1.23 -7.71
N LEU A 163 5.16 -1.15 -7.47
CA LEU A 163 4.28 -0.29 -8.26
C LEU A 163 4.48 1.18 -7.88
N PHE A 164 4.42 1.53 -6.60
CA PHE A 164 4.37 2.92 -6.20
C PHE A 164 5.75 3.58 -6.11
N ARG A 165 6.80 2.87 -5.70
CA ARG A 165 8.16 3.43 -5.52
C ARG A 165 9.01 3.09 -6.74
N GLY A 166 8.97 1.82 -7.13
CA GLY A 166 9.63 1.32 -8.34
C GLY A 166 9.14 1.98 -9.62
N VAL A 167 7.84 2.30 -9.72
CA VAL A 167 7.26 2.88 -10.96
C VAL A 167 6.70 4.28 -10.77
N VAL A 168 5.68 4.50 -9.94
CA VAL A 168 4.99 5.81 -9.82
C VAL A 168 5.95 6.92 -9.39
N GLN A 169 6.66 6.73 -8.27
CA GLN A 169 7.66 7.68 -7.78
C GLN A 169 8.81 7.84 -8.77
N SER A 170 9.37 6.73 -9.26
CA SER A 170 10.48 6.77 -10.23
C SER A 170 10.11 7.57 -11.49
N ARG A 171 8.87 7.41 -11.99
CA ARG A 171 8.38 8.16 -13.14
C ARG A 171 8.25 9.66 -12.84
N LEU A 172 7.80 10.03 -11.65
CA LEU A 172 7.79 11.43 -11.20
C LEU A 172 9.22 11.98 -11.06
N ARG A 173 10.17 11.17 -10.56
CA ARG A 173 11.57 11.55 -10.37
C ARG A 173 12.32 11.86 -11.65
N GLU A 174 11.89 11.32 -12.79
CA GLU A 174 12.46 11.67 -14.10
C GLU A 174 12.23 13.15 -14.48
N ALA A 175 11.17 13.78 -13.95
CA ALA A 175 10.78 15.15 -14.30
C ALA A 175 10.81 16.15 -13.13
N PHE A 176 10.81 15.65 -11.90
CA PHE A 176 10.75 16.44 -10.66
C PHE A 176 11.82 16.03 -9.66
N SER A 177 12.21 16.96 -8.79
CA SER A 177 13.10 16.67 -7.66
C SER A 177 12.43 15.72 -6.64
N PRO A 178 13.22 15.09 -5.74
CA PRO A 178 12.67 14.21 -4.71
C PRO A 178 11.60 14.88 -3.84
N TRP A 179 11.80 16.16 -3.52
CA TRP A 179 10.89 16.97 -2.70
C TRP A 179 9.49 17.16 -3.29
N VAL A 180 9.32 16.92 -4.59
CA VAL A 180 8.03 16.97 -5.27
C VAL A 180 7.54 15.57 -5.63
N ALA A 181 8.42 14.72 -6.14
CA ALA A 181 8.06 13.38 -6.58
C ALA A 181 7.60 12.47 -5.44
N ILE A 182 8.26 12.53 -4.27
CA ILE A 182 7.91 11.70 -3.11
C ILE A 182 6.51 12.06 -2.59
N PRO A 183 6.20 13.34 -2.26
CA PRO A 183 4.85 13.69 -1.81
C PRO A 183 3.75 13.37 -2.82
N LEU A 184 3.99 13.58 -4.12
CA LEU A 184 3.00 13.24 -5.15
C LEU A 184 2.77 11.73 -5.23
N ALA A 185 3.82 10.91 -5.19
CA ALA A 185 3.69 9.46 -5.17
C ALA A 185 2.95 8.97 -3.92
N SER A 186 3.23 9.56 -2.76
CA SER A 186 2.56 9.26 -1.49
C SER A 186 1.06 9.61 -1.51
N VAL A 187 0.69 10.75 -2.11
CA VAL A 187 -0.73 11.10 -2.30
C VAL A 187 -1.43 10.13 -3.26
N ILE A 188 -0.76 9.72 -4.36
CA ILE A 188 -1.31 8.72 -5.28
C ILE A 188 -1.49 7.37 -4.55
N PHE A 189 -0.52 6.95 -3.74
CA PHE A 189 -0.61 5.76 -2.91
C PHE A 189 -1.80 5.83 -1.95
N GLY A 190 -1.95 6.93 -1.20
CA GLY A 190 -3.10 7.12 -0.33
C GLY A 190 -4.42 7.09 -1.12
N ALA A 191 -4.48 7.77 -2.25
CA ALA A 191 -5.71 7.88 -3.05
C ALA A 191 -6.23 6.52 -3.55
N VAL A 192 -5.35 5.60 -3.93
CA VAL A 192 -5.79 4.27 -4.40
C VAL A 192 -6.47 3.45 -3.29
N HIS A 193 -6.20 3.75 -2.01
CA HIS A 193 -6.82 3.06 -0.88
C HIS A 193 -8.29 3.44 -0.68
N TYR A 194 -8.80 4.49 -1.35
CA TYR A 194 -10.18 4.94 -1.17
C TYR A 194 -11.21 3.82 -1.35
N VAL A 195 -10.96 2.86 -2.24
CA VAL A 195 -11.86 1.73 -2.53
C VAL A 195 -11.77 0.60 -1.49
N ALA A 196 -10.68 0.52 -0.73
CA ALA A 196 -10.48 -0.48 0.33
C ALA A 196 -10.88 0.03 1.72
N LEU A 197 -11.38 1.27 1.79
CA LEU A 197 -11.83 1.91 3.02
C LEU A 197 -13.36 1.90 3.09
N THR A 198 -13.91 1.64 4.28
CA THR A 198 -15.37 1.70 4.55
C THR A 198 -15.74 2.95 5.35
N GLY A 199 -17.04 3.25 5.41
CA GLY A 199 -17.54 4.45 6.10
C GLY A 199 -17.61 5.70 5.22
N ALA A 200 -17.88 6.83 5.87
CA ALA A 200 -18.22 8.10 5.21
C ALA A 200 -17.06 8.69 4.38
N PRO A 201 -17.35 9.41 3.28
CA PRO A 201 -16.30 10.01 2.44
C PRO A 201 -15.31 10.91 3.20
N SER A 202 -15.77 11.66 4.20
CA SER A 202 -14.91 12.48 5.05
C SER A 202 -13.89 11.64 5.83
N GLY A 203 -14.33 10.53 6.42
CA GLY A 203 -13.45 9.59 7.13
C GLY A 203 -12.41 8.96 6.22
N ARG A 204 -12.80 8.60 4.99
CA ARG A 204 -11.87 8.08 3.97
C ARG A 204 -10.80 9.10 3.62
N ILE A 205 -11.17 10.37 3.44
CA ILE A 205 -10.21 11.45 3.12
C ILE A 205 -9.21 11.64 4.26
N VAL A 206 -9.67 11.62 5.53
CA VAL A 206 -8.79 11.72 6.70
C VAL A 206 -7.81 10.54 6.72
N THR A 207 -8.29 9.30 6.61
CA THR A 207 -7.42 8.11 6.57
C THR A 207 -6.44 8.16 5.39
N ILE A 208 -6.86 8.61 4.21
CA ILE A 208 -5.98 8.80 3.05
C ILE A 208 -4.88 9.83 3.35
N GLY A 209 -5.19 10.91 4.06
CA GLY A 209 -4.19 11.89 4.50
C GLY A 209 -3.14 11.28 5.43
N ILE A 210 -3.58 10.42 6.37
CA ILE A 210 -2.71 9.67 7.27
C ILE A 210 -1.79 8.74 6.47
N LEU A 211 -2.36 7.91 5.58
CA LEU A 211 -1.62 6.99 4.72
C LEU A 211 -0.62 7.74 3.81
N SER A 212 -1.04 8.86 3.23
CA SER A 212 -0.17 9.69 2.39
C SER A 212 1.01 10.24 3.20
N THR A 213 0.79 10.65 4.45
CA THR A 213 1.86 11.17 5.31
C THR A 213 2.84 10.08 5.70
N LEU A 214 2.32 8.92 6.11
CA LEU A 214 3.13 7.75 6.49
C LEU A 214 4.02 7.30 5.34
N THR A 215 3.47 7.24 4.13
CA THR A 215 4.20 6.74 2.97
C THR A 215 5.28 7.68 2.43
N LEU A 216 5.39 8.90 2.96
CA LEU A 216 6.57 9.74 2.75
C LEU A 216 7.84 9.03 3.23
N VAL A 217 7.74 8.26 4.33
CA VAL A 217 8.86 7.48 4.86
C VAL A 217 9.31 6.43 3.85
N PHE A 218 8.37 5.74 3.21
CA PHE A 218 8.69 4.69 2.24
C PHE A 218 9.38 5.29 1.02
N GLY A 219 8.85 6.41 0.51
CA GLY A 219 9.44 7.09 -0.64
C GLY A 219 10.83 7.70 -0.33
N ALA A 220 11.01 8.27 0.86
CA ALA A 220 12.29 8.85 1.29
C ALA A 220 13.36 7.79 1.55
N THR A 221 12.99 6.68 2.20
CA THR A 221 13.91 5.56 2.45
C THR A 221 14.33 4.89 1.15
N TYR A 222 13.41 4.75 0.19
CA TYR A 222 13.75 4.28 -1.16
C TYR A 222 14.71 5.23 -1.89
N GLU A 223 14.41 6.54 -1.92
CA GLU A 223 15.29 7.53 -2.57
C GLU A 223 16.69 7.56 -1.94
N TYR A 224 16.78 7.36 -0.61
CA TYR A 224 18.05 7.38 0.10
C TYR A 224 18.88 6.11 -0.10
N THR A 225 18.23 4.94 -0.19
CA THR A 225 18.92 3.64 -0.23
C THR A 225 19.09 3.09 -1.63
N ASP A 226 18.26 3.54 -2.59
CA ASP A 226 18.13 2.98 -3.95
C ASP A 226 17.93 1.46 -3.93
N ASN A 227 17.22 0.95 -2.91
CA ASN A 227 16.97 -0.46 -2.72
C ASN A 227 15.54 -0.69 -2.24
N LEU A 228 14.71 -1.29 -3.09
CA LEU A 228 13.29 -1.50 -2.82
C LEU A 228 13.03 -2.50 -1.67
N VAL A 229 14.02 -3.31 -1.28
CA VAL A 229 13.91 -4.18 -0.09
C VAL A 229 13.66 -3.37 1.18
N VAL A 230 14.25 -2.18 1.29
CA VAL A 230 14.13 -1.30 2.47
C VAL A 230 12.70 -0.82 2.70
N PRO A 231 12.05 -0.09 1.77
CA PRO A 231 10.67 0.33 1.96
C PRO A 231 9.71 -0.87 1.98
N SER A 232 9.99 -1.97 1.26
CA SER A 232 9.13 -3.17 1.30
C SER A 232 9.11 -3.81 2.68
N PHE A 233 10.27 -3.87 3.35
CA PHE A 233 10.37 -4.34 4.72
C PHE A 233 9.67 -3.40 5.69
N ILE A 234 9.90 -2.08 5.58
CA ILE A 234 9.24 -1.08 6.44
C ILE A 234 7.72 -1.22 6.34
N HIS A 235 7.20 -1.29 5.11
CA HIS A 235 5.78 -1.44 4.82
C HIS A 235 5.24 -2.76 5.39
N GLY A 236 5.88 -3.89 5.05
CA GLY A 236 5.47 -5.20 5.56
C GLY A 236 5.52 -5.30 7.09
N ALA A 237 6.53 -4.71 7.73
CA ALA A 237 6.64 -4.68 9.19
C ALA A 237 5.56 -3.82 9.83
N TYR A 238 5.27 -2.66 9.25
CA TYR A 238 4.20 -1.79 9.70
C TYR A 238 2.85 -2.53 9.68
N ASP A 239 2.49 -3.12 8.55
CA ASP A 239 1.24 -3.88 8.39
C ASP A 239 1.18 -5.09 9.32
N ALA A 240 2.28 -5.86 9.41
CA ALA A 240 2.36 -7.03 10.28
C ALA A 240 2.11 -6.67 11.75
N VAL A 241 2.61 -5.53 12.23
CA VAL A 241 2.34 -5.06 13.59
C VAL A 241 0.87 -4.70 13.77
N LEU A 242 0.25 -4.05 12.79
CA LEU A 242 -1.19 -3.73 12.86
C LEU A 242 -2.05 -4.98 12.86
N PHE A 243 -1.76 -5.97 12.00
CA PHE A 243 -2.50 -7.23 11.97
C PHE A 243 -2.30 -8.05 13.24
N ALA A 244 -1.07 -8.12 13.76
CA ALA A 244 -0.79 -8.80 15.02
C ALA A 244 -1.47 -8.13 16.21
N GLY A 245 -1.43 -6.80 16.28
CA GLY A 245 -2.12 -6.01 17.29
C GLY A 245 -3.62 -6.25 17.25
N LEU A 246 -4.23 -6.16 16.06
CA LEU A 246 -5.66 -6.43 15.88
C LEU A 246 -6.04 -7.87 16.26
N TYR A 247 -5.20 -8.85 15.93
CA TYR A 247 -5.43 -10.24 16.35
C TYR A 247 -5.47 -10.36 17.88
N VAL A 248 -4.50 -9.76 18.56
CA VAL A 248 -4.45 -9.78 20.03
C VAL A 248 -5.69 -9.11 20.64
N VAL A 249 -6.08 -7.94 20.11
CA VAL A 249 -7.29 -7.22 20.51
C VAL A 249 -8.53 -8.11 20.39
N VAL A 250 -8.70 -8.75 19.24
CA VAL A 250 -9.92 -9.51 18.92
C VAL A 250 -10.01 -10.83 19.68
N VAL A 251 -8.88 -11.52 19.87
CA VAL A 251 -8.86 -12.87 20.46
C VAL A 251 -8.69 -12.84 21.98
N TYR A 252 -7.93 -11.89 22.51
CA TYR A 252 -7.55 -11.84 23.92
C TYR A 252 -7.96 -10.54 24.62
N GLY A 253 -8.48 -9.56 23.88
CA GLY A 253 -9.00 -8.34 24.49
C GLY A 253 -10.12 -8.68 25.48
N PRO A 254 -10.30 -7.88 26.53
CA PRO A 254 -11.50 -8.00 27.37
C PRO A 254 -12.73 -7.91 26.46
N GLU A 255 -13.83 -8.59 26.83
CA GLU A 255 -15.14 -8.39 26.19
C GLU A 255 -15.58 -6.93 26.43
N ALA A 256 -15.00 -5.99 25.68
CA ALA A 256 -15.37 -4.60 25.72
C ALA A 256 -16.67 -4.45 24.93
N GLY A 257 -17.59 -3.65 25.45
CA GLY A 257 -18.88 -3.39 24.82
C GLY A 257 -18.80 -2.77 23.42
N SER A 258 -17.61 -2.38 22.94
CA SER A 258 -17.35 -1.94 21.56
C SER A 258 -15.89 -2.06 21.10
N PRO A 259 -15.63 -2.27 19.79
CA PRO A 259 -14.27 -2.33 19.21
C PRO A 259 -13.39 -1.08 19.39
N SER A 260 -13.99 0.10 19.54
CA SER A 260 -13.27 1.37 19.74
C SER A 260 -12.62 1.49 21.12
N GLU A 261 -13.21 0.89 22.15
CA GLU A 261 -12.63 0.84 23.50
C GLU A 261 -11.46 -0.15 23.55
N THR A 262 -11.54 -1.28 22.85
CA THR A 262 -10.46 -2.29 22.83
C THR A 262 -9.23 -1.80 22.05
N ALA A 263 -9.41 -1.06 20.96
CA ALA A 263 -8.31 -0.49 20.18
C ALA A 263 -7.55 0.60 20.97
N SER A 264 -8.27 1.41 21.75
CA SER A 264 -7.66 2.43 22.62
C SER A 264 -6.96 1.81 23.84
N LEU A 265 -7.49 0.71 24.39
CA LEU A 265 -6.84 -0.08 25.44
C LEU A 265 -5.54 -0.75 24.94
N VAL A 266 -5.53 -1.35 23.75
CA VAL A 266 -4.31 -1.99 23.24
C VAL A 266 -3.25 -0.97 22.80
N LEU A 267 -3.64 0.18 22.25
CA LEU A 267 -2.67 1.24 22.01
C LEU A 267 -2.06 1.76 23.32
N ALA A 268 -2.88 1.92 24.37
CA ALA A 268 -2.43 2.34 25.70
C ALA A 268 -1.55 1.27 26.38
N ASP A 269 -1.90 -0.01 26.28
CA ASP A 269 -1.12 -1.12 26.84
C ASP A 269 0.19 -1.33 26.09
N VAL A 270 0.20 -1.19 24.76
CA VAL A 270 1.43 -1.22 23.95
C VAL A 270 2.33 -0.02 24.27
N LEU A 271 1.76 1.16 24.53
CA LEU A 271 2.51 2.36 24.94
C LEU A 271 3.05 2.28 26.37
N THR A 272 2.37 1.57 27.28
CA THR A 272 2.84 1.36 28.67
C THR A 272 3.87 0.23 28.80
N LEU A 273 3.94 -0.67 27.82
CA LEU A 273 4.95 -1.73 27.72
C LEU A 273 6.27 -1.27 27.09
N LEU A 274 6.35 -0.03 26.58
CA LEU A 274 7.61 0.61 26.22
C LEU A 274 8.22 1.22 27.50
N PRO A 275 9.33 0.68 28.05
CA PRO A 275 9.97 1.31 29.19
C PRO A 275 10.37 2.73 28.80
N ALA A 276 9.99 3.69 29.65
CA ALA A 276 10.37 5.08 29.51
C ALA A 276 11.91 5.19 29.42
N ILE A 277 12.41 5.39 28.21
CA ILE A 277 13.79 5.77 27.89
C ILE A 277 13.72 6.81 26.77
#